data_AF-A0A1C6ATT0-F1
#
_entry.id   AF-A0A1C6ATT0-F1
#
_cell.length_a   1.000
_cell.length_b   1.000
_cell.length_c   1.000
_cell.angle_alpha   90.00
_cell.angle_beta   90.00
_cell.angle_gamma   90.00
#
_symmetry.space_group_name_H-M   'P 1'
#
loop_
_entity.id
_entity.type
_entity.pdbx_description
1 polymer ?
#
loop_
_entity_poly.entity_id
_entity_poly.type
_entity_poly.pdbx_seq_one_letter_code
_entity_poly.pdbx_strand_id
1 'polypeptide(L)'
;MCDVAERLEKMGIAKGIELGREEGKAEEKKASRVEFILRVLEIKGTVDEKTRKRIEEEQDVDLLDNWLTNALKANTVQEFETRLPQSHWL
;
A
#
# COMPACT_ATOMS: atom_id res chain seq x y z
N MET A 1 -14.33 40.19 20.50
CA MET A 1 -14.13 38.77 20.87
C MET A 1 -14.18 37.96 19.59
N CYS A 2 -13.37 36.92 19.44
CA CYS A 2 -13.49 35.98 18.31
C CYS A 2 -14.72 35.10 18.55
N ASP A 3 -15.58 34.94 17.54
CA ASP A 3 -16.87 34.27 17.72
C ASP A 3 -16.70 32.75 17.91
N VAL A 4 -17.65 32.12 18.60
CA VAL A 4 -17.67 30.66 18.77
C VAL A 4 -17.83 29.98 17.41
N ALA A 5 -18.64 30.52 16.51
CA ALA A 5 -18.77 30.01 15.14
C ALA A 5 -17.44 30.11 14.37
N GLU A 6 -16.81 31.28 14.37
CA GLU A 6 -15.50 31.54 13.72
C GLU A 6 -14.39 30.59 14.24
N ARG A 7 -14.42 30.24 15.53
CA ARG A 7 -13.49 29.27 16.13
C ARG A 7 -13.78 27.83 15.72
N LEU A 8 -15.05 27.45 15.60
CA LEU A 8 -15.46 26.11 15.17
C LEU A 8 -15.17 25.87 13.69
N GLU A 9 -15.41 26.88 12.83
CA GLU A 9 -15.09 26.83 11.41
C GLU A 9 -13.59 26.59 11.18
N LYS A 10 -12.73 27.40 11.81
CA LYS A 10 -11.27 27.25 11.72
C LYS A 10 -10.78 25.90 12.24
N MET A 11 -11.41 25.36 13.29
CA MET A 11 -11.11 24.02 13.80
C MET A 11 -11.52 22.92 12.82
N GLY A 12 -12.69 23.05 12.17
CA GLY A 12 -13.16 22.12 11.15
C GLY A 12 -12.24 22.09 9.92
N ILE A 13 -11.83 23.26 9.43
CA ILE A 13 -10.87 23.39 8.32
C ILE A 13 -9.52 22.75 8.69
N ALA A 14 -8.99 23.07 9.88
CA ALA A 14 -7.71 22.50 10.34
C ALA A 14 -7.76 20.96 10.42
N LYS A 15 -8.83 20.40 10.99
CA LYS A 15 -9.02 18.95 11.09
C LYS A 15 -9.20 18.28 9.72
N GLY A 16 -9.88 18.93 8.78
CA GLY A 16 -10.01 18.43 7.40
C GLY A 16 -8.67 18.36 6.66
N ILE A 17 -7.84 19.40 6.81
CA ILE A 17 -6.47 19.44 6.26
C ILE A 17 -5.58 18.37 6.92
N GLU A 18 -5.73 18.16 8.23
CA GLU A 18 -4.99 17.14 8.96
C GLU A 18 -5.34 15.73 8.47
N LEU A 19 -6.64 15.39 8.41
CA LEU A 19 -7.13 14.09 7.95
C LEU A 19 -6.70 13.78 6.51
N GLY A 20 -6.93 14.70 5.56
CA GLY A 20 -6.54 14.48 4.16
C GLY A 20 -5.03 14.32 3.96
N ARG A 21 -4.21 14.89 4.85
CA ARG A 21 -2.75 14.68 4.88
C ARG A 21 -2.35 13.33 5.48
N GLU A 22 -3.18 12.73 6.32
CA GLU A 22 -2.96 11.37 6.85
C GLU A 22 -3.43 10.31 5.84
N GLU A 23 -4.58 10.51 5.21
CA GLU A 23 -5.10 9.67 4.12
C GLU A 23 -4.11 9.63 2.95
N GLY A 24 -3.67 10.78 2.43
CA GLY A 24 -2.69 10.82 1.33
C GLY A 24 -1.35 10.16 1.64
N LYS A 25 -0.91 10.16 2.91
CA LYS A 25 0.30 9.41 3.34
C LYS A 25 0.08 7.91 3.38
N ALA A 26 -1.12 7.45 3.74
CA ALA A 26 -1.46 6.04 3.70
C ALA A 26 -1.49 5.52 2.25
N GLU A 27 -2.08 6.30 1.34
CA GLU A 27 -2.06 6.03 -0.11
C GLU A 27 -0.63 6.03 -0.68
N GLU A 28 0.22 6.99 -0.30
CA GLU A 28 1.63 7.04 -0.71
C GLU A 28 2.44 5.84 -0.17
N LYS A 29 2.27 5.46 1.11
CA LYS A 29 2.89 4.24 1.67
C LYS A 29 2.43 3.01 0.88
N LYS A 30 1.14 2.90 0.57
CA LYS A 30 0.59 1.79 -0.21
C LYS A 30 1.21 1.72 -1.61
N ALA A 31 1.12 2.81 -2.39
CA ALA A 31 1.57 2.86 -3.77
C ALA A 31 3.08 2.54 -3.90
N SER A 32 3.90 3.12 -3.03
CA SER A 32 5.35 2.84 -3.01
C SER A 32 5.67 1.38 -2.63
N ARG A 33 4.86 0.70 -1.81
CA ARG A 33 5.04 -0.75 -1.59
C ARG A 33 4.69 -1.58 -2.82
N VAL A 34 3.59 -1.29 -3.50
CA VAL A 34 3.21 -1.94 -4.76
C VAL A 34 4.35 -1.82 -5.78
N GLU A 35 4.87 -0.60 -5.99
CA GLU A 35 5.99 -0.33 -6.89
C GLU A 35 7.24 -1.13 -6.50
N PHE A 36 7.67 -1.07 -5.24
CA PHE A 36 8.90 -1.75 -4.81
C PHE A 36 8.80 -3.29 -4.87
N ILE A 37 7.64 -3.89 -4.59
CA ILE A 37 7.45 -5.34 -4.74
C ILE A 37 7.62 -5.73 -6.20
N LEU A 38 6.86 -5.10 -7.10
CA LEU A 38 6.93 -5.38 -8.53
C LEU A 38 8.35 -5.18 -9.08
N ARG A 39 9.00 -4.08 -8.70
CA ARG A 39 10.36 -3.76 -9.13
C ARG A 39 11.41 -4.77 -8.66
N VAL A 40 11.26 -5.29 -7.44
CA VAL A 40 12.15 -6.34 -6.90
C VAL A 40 11.92 -7.68 -7.60
N LEU A 41 10.69 -8.01 -7.97
CA LEU A 41 10.36 -9.24 -8.69
C LEU A 41 10.78 -9.19 -10.16
N GLU A 42 10.61 -8.06 -10.84
CA GLU A 42 11.06 -7.84 -12.24
C GLU A 42 12.59 -8.02 -12.41
N ILE A 43 13.38 -7.77 -11.36
CA ILE A 43 14.83 -8.04 -11.32
C ILE A 43 15.11 -9.56 -11.21
N LYS A 44 14.17 -10.34 -10.68
CA LYS A 44 14.29 -11.79 -10.40
C LYS A 44 13.60 -12.67 -11.46
N GLY A 45 12.85 -12.07 -12.40
CA GLY A 45 12.21 -12.74 -13.52
C GLY A 45 10.93 -12.05 -13.99
N THR A 46 10.23 -12.67 -14.94
CA THR A 46 8.93 -12.19 -15.41
C THR A 46 7.88 -12.36 -14.33
N VAL A 47 7.20 -11.27 -13.95
CA VAL A 47 5.98 -11.30 -13.13
C VAL A 47 4.79 -11.55 -14.05
N ASP A 48 3.96 -12.54 -13.73
CA ASP A 48 2.74 -12.83 -14.50
C ASP A 48 1.60 -11.85 -14.15
N GLU A 49 0.63 -11.70 -15.05
CA GLU A 49 -0.48 -10.74 -14.90
C GLU A 49 -1.35 -11.00 -13.66
N LYS A 50 -1.53 -12.28 -13.25
CA LYS A 50 -2.30 -12.62 -12.05
C LYS A 50 -1.54 -12.17 -10.79
N THR A 51 -0.24 -12.43 -10.72
CA THR A 51 0.59 -11.98 -9.60
C THR A 51 0.70 -10.46 -9.56
N ARG A 52 0.86 -9.80 -10.72
CA ARG A 52 0.87 -8.34 -10.86
C ARG A 52 -0.40 -7.71 -10.28
N LYS A 53 -1.57 -8.05 -10.84
CA LYS A 53 -2.85 -7.48 -10.39
C LYS A 53 -3.08 -7.69 -8.90
N ARG A 54 -2.76 -8.88 -8.39
CA ARG A 54 -2.92 -9.21 -6.98
C ARG A 54 -2.05 -8.32 -6.07
N ILE A 55 -0.88 -7.86 -6.51
CA ILE A 55 -0.05 -6.89 -5.77
C ILE A 55 -0.62 -5.48 -5.88
N GLU A 56 -1.15 -5.09 -7.05
CA GLU A 56 -1.72 -3.77 -7.31
C GLU A 56 -3.10 -3.55 -6.63
N GLU A 57 -3.91 -4.61 -6.52
CA GLU A 57 -5.26 -4.64 -5.92
C GLU A 57 -5.26 -4.84 -4.40
N GLU A 58 -4.17 -5.34 -3.80
CA GLU A 58 -4.06 -5.51 -2.35
C GLU A 58 -4.18 -4.16 -1.63
N GLN A 59 -4.83 -4.14 -0.46
CA GLN A 59 -5.10 -2.93 0.33
C GLN A 59 -4.40 -2.94 1.69
N ASP A 60 -4.09 -4.12 2.24
CA ASP A 60 -3.38 -4.25 3.51
C ASP A 60 -1.89 -3.88 3.33
N VAL A 61 -1.52 -2.71 3.86
CA VAL A 61 -0.16 -2.17 3.71
C VAL A 61 0.87 -2.94 4.56
N ASP A 62 0.44 -3.60 5.64
CA ASP A 62 1.33 -4.43 6.45
C ASP A 62 1.51 -5.82 5.81
N LEU A 63 0.50 -6.32 5.09
CA LEU A 63 0.65 -7.48 4.20
C LEU A 63 1.58 -7.16 3.01
N LEU A 64 1.49 -5.95 2.43
CA LEU A 64 2.44 -5.46 1.42
C LEU A 64 3.87 -5.30 1.97
N ASP A 65 4.06 -4.82 3.21
CA ASP A 65 5.38 -4.80 3.89
C ASP A 65 5.97 -6.22 4.04
N ASN A 66 5.12 -7.21 4.36
CA ASN A 66 5.51 -8.62 4.39
C ASN A 66 5.83 -9.18 3.00
N TRP A 67 5.07 -8.82 1.96
CA TRP A 67 5.34 -9.25 0.58
C TRP A 67 6.63 -8.65 0.04
N LEU A 68 6.93 -7.38 0.32
CA LEU A 68 8.22 -6.76 -0.04
C LEU A 68 9.38 -7.51 0.63
N THR A 69 9.23 -7.84 1.91
CA THR A 69 10.21 -8.64 2.66
C THR A 69 10.40 -10.04 2.04
N ASN A 70 9.32 -10.68 1.58
CA ASN A 70 9.37 -12.00 0.93
C ASN A 70 9.97 -11.94 -0.48
N ALA A 71 9.67 -10.89 -1.26
CA ALA A 71 10.22 -10.65 -2.59
C ALA A 71 11.75 -10.41 -2.52
N LEU A 72 12.21 -9.61 -1.55
CA LEU A 72 13.64 -9.38 -1.32
C LEU A 72 14.39 -10.68 -1.00
N LYS A 73 13.80 -11.54 -0.15
CA LYS A 73 14.36 -12.85 0.26
C LYS A 73 14.31 -13.93 -0.83
N ALA A 74 13.34 -13.88 -1.74
CA ALA A 74 13.18 -14.85 -2.82
C ALA A 74 14.27 -14.70 -3.88
N ASN A 75 14.70 -15.81 -4.50
CA ASN A 75 15.68 -15.79 -5.58
C ASN A 75 15.02 -15.67 -6.96
N THR A 76 13.80 -16.22 -7.11
CA THR A 76 12.98 -16.12 -8.32
C THR A 76 11.56 -15.63 -7.99
N VAL A 77 10.80 -15.24 -9.02
CA VAL A 77 9.37 -14.87 -8.86
C VAL A 77 8.56 -16.07 -8.33
N GLN A 78 8.83 -17.28 -8.82
CA GLN A 78 8.12 -18.49 -8.37
C GLN A 78 8.38 -18.81 -6.89
N GLU A 79 9.58 -18.56 -6.37
CA GLU A 79 9.85 -18.72 -4.93
C GLU A 79 9.03 -17.72 -4.10
N PHE A 80 8.81 -16.51 -4.60
CA PHE A 80 7.91 -15.53 -3.98
C PHE A 80 6.42 -15.96 -4.09
N GLU A 81 5.97 -16.47 -5.24
CA GLU A 81 4.60 -16.93 -5.46
C GLU A 81 4.18 -18.01 -4.44
N THR A 82 5.09 -18.92 -4.06
CA THR A 82 4.80 -19.94 -3.01
C THR A 82 4.52 -19.34 -1.63
N ARG A 83 4.92 -18.08 -1.39
CA ARG A 83 4.74 -17.34 -0.13
C ARG A 83 3.55 -16.38 -0.16
N LEU A 84 2.87 -16.24 -1.31
CA LEU A 84 1.61 -15.52 -1.38
C LEU A 84 0.50 -16.34 -0.70
N PRO A 85 -0.34 -15.74 0.17
CA PRO A 85 -1.51 -16.41 0.71
C PRO A 85 -2.43 -16.87 -0.42
N GLN A 86 -2.83 -18.13 -0.49
CA GLN A 86 -3.83 -18.54 -1.49
C GLN A 86 -5.17 -17.86 -1.14
N SER A 87 -5.84 -17.18 -2.08
CA SER A 87 -7.26 -16.87 -1.84
C SER A 87 -8.04 -18.17 -1.81
N HIS A 88 -8.74 -18.44 -0.71
CA HIS A 88 -9.95 -19.23 -0.84
C HIS A 88 -11.04 -18.25 -1.26
N TRP A 89 -11.00 -18.01 -2.57
CA TRP A 89 -11.67 -16.93 -3.27
C TRP A 89 -13.11 -17.38 -3.58
N LEU A 90 -13.99 -17.23 -2.57
CA LEU A 90 -15.44 -17.49 -2.59
C LEU A 90 -16.24 -16.18 -2.67
#